data_AF-A0AAD9JAC2-F1
#
_entry.id   AF-A0AAD9JAC2-F1
#
_cell.length_a   1.000
_cell.length_b   1.000
_cell.length_c   1.000
_cell.angle_alpha   90.00
_cell.angle_beta   90.00
_cell.angle_gamma   90.00
#
_symmetry.space_group_name_H-M   'P 1'
#
loop_
_entity.id
_entity.type
_entity.pdbx_description
1 polymer ?
#
loop_
_entity_poly.entity_id
_entity_poly.type
_entity_poly.pdbx_seq_one_letter_code
_entity_poly.pdbx_strand_id
1 'polypeptide(L)'
;MLHPIYHGRNLHPEHIETAQEYVLEENPELVPELCHLQTDDITLLKALGHDATCGKTKSIVWWKCIVSFESVSHELSSFTLRLLSLPASAASMERIFSNFGLIQTKLRNRLGLGKASNLVMCYKCLRGKENIDR
;
A
#
# COMPACT_ATOMS: atom_id res chain seq x y z
N MET A 1 6.34 -1.91 -11.78
CA MET A 1 7.58 -2.43 -11.16
C MET A 1 7.44 -2.86 -9.71
N LEU A 2 6.89 -2.05 -8.80
CA LEU A 2 6.93 -2.36 -7.36
C LEU A 2 6.06 -3.55 -6.92
N HIS A 3 5.07 -3.96 -7.70
CA HIS A 3 4.24 -5.10 -7.33
C HIS A 3 4.90 -6.43 -7.74
N PRO A 4 5.12 -7.40 -6.85
CA PRO A 4 5.88 -8.63 -7.14
C PRO A 4 5.21 -9.59 -8.12
N ILE A 5 3.88 -9.50 -8.30
CA ILE A 5 3.14 -10.31 -9.29
C ILE A 5 3.02 -9.57 -10.63
N TYR A 6 2.55 -8.32 -10.59
CA TYR A 6 2.24 -7.61 -11.82
C TYR A 6 3.48 -7.00 -12.45
N HIS A 7 4.53 -6.67 -11.70
CA HIS A 7 5.76 -6.05 -12.20
C HIS A 7 5.57 -4.80 -13.09
N GLY A 8 4.37 -4.19 -13.11
CA GLY A 8 4.03 -3.12 -14.05
C GLY A 8 3.40 -3.58 -15.37
N ARG A 9 3.06 -4.87 -15.51
CA ARG A 9 2.17 -5.39 -16.55
C ARG A 9 0.87 -4.56 -16.54
N ASN A 10 0.45 -4.13 -17.73
CA ASN A 10 -0.72 -3.28 -17.97
C ASN A 10 -0.58 -1.81 -17.50
N LEU A 11 0.63 -1.32 -17.19
CA LEU A 11 0.84 0.12 -17.05
C LEU A 11 1.00 0.74 -18.44
N HIS A 12 0.14 1.71 -18.76
CA HIS A 12 0.31 2.56 -19.93
C HIS A 12 1.43 3.58 -19.70
N PRO A 13 2.07 4.09 -20.76
CA PRO A 13 3.11 5.12 -20.66
C PRO A 13 2.69 6.32 -19.80
N GLU A 14 1.43 6.76 -19.95
CA GLU A 14 0.84 7.86 -19.16
C GLU A 14 0.92 7.60 -17.65
N HIS A 15 0.65 6.36 -17.20
CA HIS A 15 0.74 6.01 -15.79
C HIS A 15 2.18 6.01 -15.26
N ILE A 16 3.15 5.70 -16.13
CA ILE A 16 4.56 5.70 -15.78
C ILE A 16 5.05 7.14 -15.64
N GLU A 17 4.66 8.01 -16.57
CA GLU A 17 4.99 9.44 -16.56
C GLU A 17 4.43 10.12 -15.32
N THR A 18 3.14 9.96 -15.01
CA THR A 18 2.53 10.50 -13.78
C THR A 18 3.22 10.00 -12.52
N ALA A 19 3.62 8.72 -12.47
CA ALA A 19 4.33 8.17 -11.33
C ALA A 19 5.74 8.76 -11.18
N GLN A 20 6.44 9.00 -12.30
CA GLN A 20 7.76 9.63 -12.30
C GLN A 20 7.69 11.09 -11.89
N GLU A 21 6.70 11.84 -12.39
CA GLU A 21 6.43 13.23 -11.97
C GLU A 21 6.17 13.31 -10.46
N TYR A 22 5.32 12.43 -9.92
CA TYR A 22 5.06 12.39 -8.48
C TYR A 22 6.32 12.15 -7.65
N VAL A 23 7.19 11.22 -8.09
CA VAL A 23 8.46 10.95 -7.40
C VAL A 23 9.40 12.15 -7.51
N LEU A 24 9.46 12.81 -8.67
CA LEU A 24 10.27 14.02 -8.86
C LEU A 24 9.83 15.16 -7.93
N GLU A 25 8.52 15.30 -7.68
CA GLU A 25 8.01 16.31 -6.74
C GLU A 25 8.30 15.95 -5.27
N GLU A 26 8.08 14.69 -4.88
CA GLU A 26 8.17 14.28 -3.48
C GLU A 26 9.58 13.92 -3.02
N ASN A 27 10.36 13.24 -3.86
CA ASN A 27 11.73 12.83 -3.55
C ASN A 27 12.57 12.56 -4.81
N PRO A 28 13.22 13.60 -5.38
CA PRO A 28 14.06 13.48 -6.57
C PRO A 28 15.21 12.47 -6.43
N GLU A 29 15.72 12.25 -5.21
CA GLU A 29 16.87 11.38 -4.94
C GLU A 29 16.54 9.89 -5.18
N LEU A 30 15.26 9.53 -5.21
CA LEU A 30 14.80 8.16 -5.49
C LEU A 30 14.72 7.83 -6.98
N VAL A 31 14.79 8.84 -7.86
CA VAL A 31 14.65 8.63 -9.32
C VAL A 31 15.72 7.68 -9.88
N PRO A 32 17.02 7.81 -9.55
CA PRO A 32 18.04 6.88 -10.03
C PRO A 32 17.78 5.44 -9.57
N GLU A 33 17.40 5.23 -8.30
CA GLU A 33 17.08 3.89 -7.78
C GLU A 33 15.84 3.28 -8.41
N LEU A 34 14.83 4.11 -8.69
CA LEU A 34 13.65 3.66 -9.42
C LEU A 34 14.02 3.25 -10.83
N CYS A 35 14.83 4.05 -11.55
CA CYS A 35 15.36 3.68 -12.86
C CYS A 35 16.14 2.36 -12.81
N HIS A 36 16.96 2.15 -11.78
CA HIS A 36 17.65 0.88 -11.56
C HIS A 36 16.68 -0.28 -11.30
N LEU A 37 15.58 -0.07 -10.57
CA LEU A 37 14.49 -1.04 -10.37
C LEU A 37 13.74 -1.36 -11.67
N GLN A 38 13.75 -0.44 -12.65
CA GLN A 38 13.08 -0.62 -13.92
C GLN A 38 13.88 -1.50 -14.88
N THR A 39 15.20 -1.35 -14.84
CA THR A 39 16.13 -2.24 -15.53
C THR A 39 16.19 -3.57 -14.77
N ASP A 40 16.20 -4.70 -15.47
CA ASP A 40 16.33 -6.07 -14.89
C ASP A 40 17.65 -6.30 -14.09
N ASP A 41 18.37 -5.24 -13.78
CA ASP A 41 19.71 -5.19 -13.21
C ASP A 41 19.71 -5.20 -11.67
N ILE A 42 18.54 -4.97 -11.02
CA ILE A 42 18.47 -5.28 -9.60
C ILE A 42 18.50 -6.79 -9.44
N THR A 43 19.60 -7.25 -8.88
CA THR A 43 19.79 -8.57 -8.29
C THR A 43 18.88 -8.73 -7.05
N LEU A 44 17.59 -8.41 -7.19
CA LEU A 44 16.57 -8.88 -6.26
C LEU A 44 16.69 -10.39 -6.27
N LEU A 45 16.89 -10.96 -5.07
CA LEU A 45 17.18 -12.36 -4.87
C LEU A 45 16.30 -13.18 -5.81
N LYS A 46 16.87 -13.90 -6.79
CA LYS A 46 16.11 -14.68 -7.78
C LYS A 46 15.09 -15.62 -7.11
N ALA A 47 15.35 -16.02 -5.86
CA ALA A 47 14.46 -16.78 -5.01
C ALA A 47 13.19 -16.02 -4.53
N LEU A 48 13.28 -14.70 -4.30
CA LEU A 48 12.14 -13.83 -3.97
C LEU A 48 11.35 -13.41 -5.20
N GLY A 49 11.98 -13.41 -6.38
CA GLY A 49 11.35 -13.22 -7.68
C GLY A 49 10.78 -14.50 -8.29
N HIS A 50 10.89 -15.65 -7.61
CA HIS A 50 10.32 -16.91 -8.10
C HIS A 50 8.79 -16.84 -8.05
N ASP A 51 8.13 -17.19 -9.16
CA ASP A 51 6.67 -17.08 -9.34
C ASP A 51 5.87 -17.74 -8.20
N ALA A 52 6.37 -18.86 -7.67
CA ALA A 52 5.75 -19.58 -6.56
C ALA A 52 5.67 -18.76 -5.25
N THR A 53 6.60 -17.84 -5.04
CA THR A 53 6.71 -16.98 -3.86
C THR A 53 5.97 -15.66 -4.07
N CYS A 54 6.09 -15.06 -5.26
CA CYS A 54 5.43 -13.82 -5.63
C CYS A 54 3.90 -13.96 -5.67
N GLY A 55 3.38 -15.05 -6.24
CA GLY A 55 1.94 -15.26 -6.45
C GLY A 55 1.11 -15.39 -5.17
N LYS A 56 1.73 -15.75 -4.04
CA LYS A 56 1.05 -16.03 -2.77
C LYS A 56 1.24 -14.96 -1.70
N THR A 57 2.15 -14.00 -1.94
CA THR A 57 2.58 -13.05 -0.90
C THR A 57 1.97 -11.68 -1.18
N LYS A 58 1.35 -11.08 -0.16
CA LYS A 58 0.89 -9.69 -0.24
C LYS A 58 2.07 -8.77 -0.52
N SER A 59 1.92 -7.81 -1.42
CA SER A 59 3.00 -6.91 -1.87
C SER A 59 3.72 -6.21 -0.72
N ILE A 60 2.97 -5.74 0.29
CA ILE A 60 3.56 -5.12 1.48
C ILE A 60 4.42 -6.09 2.33
N VAL A 61 4.05 -7.38 2.39
CA VAL A 61 4.82 -8.40 3.11
C VAL A 61 6.09 -8.73 2.34
N TRP A 62 5.99 -8.84 1.02
CA TRP A 62 7.13 -9.06 0.14
C TRP A 62 8.16 -7.93 0.26
N TRP A 63 7.71 -6.67 0.24
CA TRP A 63 8.61 -5.52 0.45
C TRP A 63 9.27 -5.55 1.83
N LYS A 64 8.54 -5.88 2.90
CA LYS A 64 9.14 -6.02 4.24
C LYS A 64 10.27 -7.05 4.29
N CYS A 65 10.18 -8.13 3.50
CA CYS A 65 11.26 -9.11 3.38
C CYS A 65 12.47 -8.52 2.63
N ILE A 66 12.23 -7.72 1.60
CA ILE A 66 13.29 -7.12 0.76
C ILE A 66 14.05 -5.99 1.44
N VAL A 67 13.38 -5.19 2.29
CA VAL A 67 14.04 -4.15 3.11
C VAL A 67 15.16 -4.73 3.99
N SER A 68 15.12 -6.03 4.29
CA SER A 68 16.14 -6.69 5.10
C SER A 68 17.44 -7.00 4.34
N PHE A 69 17.52 -6.68 3.03
CA PHE A 69 18.68 -6.91 2.19
C PHE A 69 19.42 -5.59 1.89
N GLU A 70 20.74 -5.67 1.79
CA GLU A 70 21.65 -4.53 1.60
C GLU A 70 21.51 -3.84 0.22
N SER A 71 20.84 -4.49 -0.74
CA SER A 71 20.71 -4.01 -2.11
C SER A 71 19.61 -2.97 -2.34
N VAL A 72 18.83 -2.63 -1.31
CA VAL A 72 17.74 -1.64 -1.40
C VAL A 72 17.96 -0.56 -0.35
N SER A 73 17.99 0.72 -0.76
CA SER A 73 18.10 1.81 0.20
C SER A 73 16.96 1.82 1.21
N HIS A 74 17.24 2.39 2.38
CA HIS A 74 16.24 2.59 3.41
C HIS A 74 15.17 3.59 2.95
N GLU A 75 15.56 4.56 2.13
CA GLU A 75 14.71 5.61 1.55
C GLU A 75 13.67 5.01 0.61
N LEU A 76 14.09 4.19 -0.35
CA LEU A 76 13.20 3.49 -1.30
C LEU A 76 12.27 2.51 -0.57
N SER A 77 12.80 1.82 0.43
CA SER A 77 12.05 0.90 1.29
C SER A 77 10.94 1.62 2.05
N SER A 78 11.26 2.73 2.73
CA SER A 78 10.32 3.55 3.47
C SER A 78 9.25 4.15 2.54
N PHE A 79 9.68 4.68 1.39
CA PHE A 79 8.78 5.21 0.37
C PHE A 79 7.79 4.15 -0.13
N THR A 80 8.30 2.99 -0.53
CA THR A 80 7.47 1.91 -1.09
C THR A 80 6.49 1.34 -0.07
N LEU A 81 6.91 1.17 1.19
CA LEU A 81 6.02 0.74 2.26
C LEU A 81 4.92 1.76 2.53
N ARG A 82 5.24 3.06 2.53
CA ARG A 82 4.23 4.13 2.68
C ARG A 82 3.23 4.11 1.52
N LEU A 83 3.73 4.06 0.28
CA LEU A 83 2.89 4.01 -0.92
C LEU A 83 1.94 2.82 -0.90
N LEU A 84 2.43 1.63 -0.56
CA LEU A 84 1.62 0.40 -0.46
C LEU A 84 0.67 0.38 0.75
N SER A 85 0.85 1.29 1.71
CA SER A 85 -0.05 1.45 2.85
C SER A 85 -1.24 2.35 2.52
N LEU A 86 -1.17 3.12 1.43
CA LEU A 86 -2.26 4.00 1.03
C LEU A 86 -3.47 3.19 0.52
N PRO A 87 -4.69 3.60 0.88
CA PRO A 87 -5.89 2.96 0.34
C PRO A 87 -5.96 3.17 -1.18
N ALA A 88 -6.07 2.09 -1.93
CA ALA A 88 -6.09 2.11 -3.38
C ALA A 88 -7.32 2.83 -3.99
N SER A 89 -8.37 3.10 -3.21
CA SER A 89 -9.59 3.72 -3.72
C SER A 89 -10.35 4.54 -2.68
N ALA A 90 -11.07 5.55 -3.17
CA ALA A 90 -12.01 6.34 -2.39
C ALA A 90 -13.14 5.48 -1.79
N ALA A 91 -13.52 4.37 -2.44
CA ALA A 91 -14.50 3.42 -1.91
C ALA A 91 -14.08 2.83 -0.54
N SER A 92 -12.78 2.70 -0.29
CA SER A 92 -12.28 2.30 1.03
C SER A 92 -12.57 3.36 2.10
N MET A 93 -12.52 4.64 1.73
CA MET A 93 -12.91 5.76 2.59
C MET A 93 -14.44 5.84 2.75
N GLU A 94 -15.21 5.61 1.68
CA GLU A 94 -16.68 5.55 1.74
C GLU A 94 -17.19 4.47 2.70
N ARG A 95 -16.51 3.32 2.77
CA ARG A 95 -16.82 2.27 3.75
C ARG A 95 -16.60 2.76 5.19
N ILE A 96 -15.60 3.61 5.44
CA ILE A 96 -15.37 4.24 6.75
C ILE A 96 -16.51 5.22 7.06
N PHE A 97 -16.94 6.02 6.09
CA PHE A 97 -18.07 6.95 6.27
C PHE A 97 -19.41 6.25 6.47
N SER A 98 -19.65 5.13 5.79
CA SER A 98 -20.83 4.31 6.02
C SER A 98 -20.85 3.73 7.44
N ASN A 99 -19.71 3.20 7.92
CA ASN A 99 -19.58 2.76 9.32
C ASN A 99 -19.79 3.92 10.31
N PHE A 100 -19.31 5.11 9.97
CA PHE A 100 -19.55 6.32 10.77
C PHE A 100 -21.05 6.67 10.81
N GLY A 101 -21.74 6.61 9.68
CA GLY A 101 -23.20 6.84 9.60
C GLY A 101 -24.04 5.82 10.36
N LEU A 102 -23.56 4.57 10.48
CA LEU A 102 -24.20 3.55 11.31
C LEU A 102 -24.05 3.83 12.82
N ILE A 103 -22.94 4.46 13.21
CA ILE A 103 -22.63 4.79 14.60
C ILE A 103 -23.30 6.10 15.02
N GLN A 104 -23.28 7.10 14.14
CA GLN A 104 -24.00 8.36 14.27
C GLN A 104 -25.30 8.35 13.46
N THR A 105 -26.27 7.55 13.91
CA THR A 105 -27.64 7.66 13.39
C THR A 105 -28.36 8.85 14.04
N LYS A 106 -29.40 9.38 13.37
CA LYS A 106 -30.25 10.48 13.91
C LYS A 106 -30.84 10.19 15.29
N LEU A 107 -30.93 8.91 15.70
CA LEU A 107 -31.42 8.45 17.01
C LEU A 107 -30.32 8.43 18.09
N ARG A 108 -29.04 8.33 17.70
CA ARG A 108 -27.84 8.30 18.57
C ARG A 108 -27.09 9.65 18.57
N ASN A 109 -27.84 10.75 18.52
CA ASN A 109 -27.39 12.07 18.09
C ASN A 109 -26.52 12.87 19.10
N ARG A 110 -25.73 12.22 19.96
CA ARG A 110 -24.92 12.90 20.99
C ARG A 110 -23.54 12.30 21.27
N LEU A 111 -23.01 11.47 20.38
CA LEU A 111 -21.60 11.06 20.49
C LEU A 111 -20.72 12.19 19.95
N GLY A 112 -19.98 12.86 20.84
CA GLY A 112 -18.92 13.79 20.42
C GLY A 112 -17.91 13.10 19.49
N LEU A 113 -17.30 13.87 18.59
CA LEU A 113 -16.45 13.36 17.50
C LEU A 113 -15.38 12.37 17.98
N GLY A 114 -14.72 12.62 19.11
CA GLY A 114 -13.71 11.71 19.66
C GLY A 114 -14.27 10.34 20.05
N LYS A 115 -15.47 10.29 20.66
CA LYS A 115 -16.11 9.01 21.03
C LYS A 115 -16.63 8.28 19.79
N ALA A 116 -17.17 9.01 18.81
CA ALA A 116 -17.61 8.43 17.54
C ALA A 116 -16.43 7.81 16.77
N SER A 117 -15.30 8.52 16.69
CA SER A 117 -14.06 8.03 16.06
C SER A 117 -13.55 6.76 16.73
N ASN A 118 -13.45 6.74 18.07
CA ASN A 118 -13.04 5.55 18.80
C ASN A 118 -13.98 4.36 18.56
N LEU A 119 -15.29 4.60 18.48
CA LEU A 119 -16.26 3.53 18.23
C LEU A 119 -16.15 2.98 16.80
N VAL A 120 -15.92 3.84 15.81
CA VAL A 120 -15.66 3.44 14.42
C VAL A 120 -14.39 2.62 14.32
N MET A 121 -13.34 3.01 15.06
CA MET A 121 -12.10 2.24 15.16
C MET A 121 -12.35 0.86 15.77
N CYS A 122 -13.05 0.78 16.90
CA CYS A 122 -13.43 -0.49 17.52
C CYS A 122 -14.26 -1.37 16.56
N TYR A 123 -15.25 -0.78 15.88
CA TYR A 123 -16.08 -1.47 14.90
C TYR A 123 -15.24 -2.04 13.74
N LYS A 124 -14.30 -1.25 13.21
CA LYS A 124 -13.36 -1.68 12.17
C LYS A 124 -12.45 -2.81 12.66
N CYS A 125 -11.92 -2.71 13.88
CA CYS A 125 -11.06 -3.76 14.46
C CYS A 125 -11.82 -5.08 14.69
N LEU A 126 -13.07 -5.01 15.16
CA LEU A 126 -13.91 -6.19 15.37
C LEU A 126 -14.30 -6.86 14.04
N ARG A 127 -14.70 -6.07 13.04
CA ARG A 127 -15.05 -6.54 11.68
C ARG A 127 -13.84 -6.97 10.84
N GLY A 128 -12.66 -6.44 11.16
CA GLY A 128 -11.41 -6.76 10.47
C GLY A 128 -10.92 -8.18 10.74
N LYS A 129 -11.23 -8.75 11.92
CA LYS A 129 -10.91 -10.15 12.25
C LYS A 129 -11.76 -11.15 11.45
N GLU A 130 -13.02 -10.83 11.12
CA GLU A 130 -13.90 -11.71 10.34
C GLU A 130 -13.45 -11.88 8.86
N ASN A 131 -12.60 -10.99 8.34
CA ASN A 131 -12.10 -11.04 6.95
C ASN A 131 -10.69 -11.65 6.81
N ILE A 132 -10.10 -12.16 7.90
CA ILE A 132 -8.80 -12.84 7.88
C ILE A 132 -8.98 -14.37 7.88
N ASP A 133 -10.18 -14.86 8.26
CA ASP A 133 -10.52 -16.30 8.33
C ASP A 133 -11.43 -16.78 7.17
N ARG A 134 -11.41 -16.10 6.01
CA ARG A 134 -12.08 -16.58 4.79
C ARG A 134 -11.21 -16.42 3.55
#